data_AF-A0A519JGC4-F1
#
_entry.id   AF-A0A519JGC4-F1
#
_cell.length_a   1.000
_cell.length_b   1.000
_cell.length_c   1.000
_cell.angle_alpha   90.00
_cell.angle_beta   90.00
_cell.angle_gamma   90.00
#
_symmetry.space_group_name_H-M   'P 1'
#
loop_
_entity.id
_entity.type
_entity.pdbx_description
1 polymer ?
#
loop_
_entity_poly.entity_id
_entity_poly.type
_entity_poly.pdbx_seq_one_letter_code
_entity_poly.pdbx_strand_id
1 'polypeptide(L)'
;RQQFPEITDFWLPPEGCSYRIAVVSMKKAYPGHAKRVMLGVWSYLRQFMYTKWVIVVDDDINARDWKDVMWAISTKMDPARDITLIENTPIDYLDFASPESGLGSKIGLDATDKWEPETKREWGEEIRMEAEVVDRVSEMWDRLGLPGDGTPIWK
;
A
#
# COMPACT_ATOMS: atom_id res chain seq x y z
N ARG A 1 8.42 -5.15 21.25
CA ARG A 1 9.24 -4.38 20.29
C ARG A 1 8.60 -4.58 18.92
N GLN A 2 8.31 -3.52 18.15
CA GLN A 2 7.74 -3.69 16.81
C GLN A 2 8.75 -4.40 15.92
N GLN A 3 8.32 -5.46 15.22
CA GLN A 3 9.19 -6.30 14.39
C GLN A 3 9.59 -5.59 13.08
N PHE A 4 8.70 -4.75 12.57
CA PHE A 4 8.88 -3.96 11.35
C PHE A 4 8.58 -2.49 11.68
N PRO A 5 9.52 -1.74 12.29
CA PRO A 5 9.34 -0.32 12.60
C PRO A 5 9.14 0.56 11.35
N GLU A 6 9.49 0.05 10.17
CA GLU A 6 9.27 0.69 8.87
C GLU A 6 7.79 0.77 8.49
N ILE A 7 6.90 -0.06 9.06
CA ILE A 7 5.47 -0.05 8.74
C ILE A 7 4.77 1.08 9.51
N THR A 8 4.16 2.02 8.78
CA THR A 8 3.45 3.18 9.32
C THR A 8 1.95 2.92 9.48
N ASP A 9 1.33 2.19 8.55
CA ASP A 9 -0.04 1.69 8.68
C ASP A 9 -0.17 0.30 8.04
N PHE A 10 -1.11 -0.49 8.55
CA PHE A 10 -1.43 -1.82 8.05
C PHE A 10 -2.95 -1.99 8.04
N TRP A 11 -3.53 -2.10 6.85
CA TRP A 11 -4.97 -2.15 6.67
C TRP A 11 -5.42 -3.43 5.96
N LEU A 12 -6.44 -4.07 6.54
CA LEU A 12 -7.16 -5.19 5.94
C LEU A 12 -8.55 -4.68 5.52
N PRO A 13 -8.75 -4.31 4.25
CA PRO A 13 -10.04 -3.83 3.75
C PRO A 13 -11.18 -4.82 4.02
N PRO A 14 -12.31 -4.39 4.62
CA PRO A 14 -13.50 -5.22 4.80
C PRO A 14 -14.02 -5.86 3.49
N GLU A 15 -13.97 -5.13 2.39
CA GLU A 15 -14.31 -5.59 1.03
C GLU A 15 -13.38 -6.73 0.53
N GLY A 16 -12.18 -6.87 1.10
CA GLY A 16 -11.27 -8.00 0.92
C GLY A 16 -11.56 -9.19 1.83
N CYS A 17 -12.82 -9.33 2.27
CA CYS A 17 -13.26 -10.32 3.26
C CYS A 17 -12.44 -10.29 4.56
N SER A 18 -11.99 -9.10 4.99
CA SER A 18 -11.24 -8.86 6.23
C SER A 18 -9.84 -9.48 6.35
N TYR A 19 -9.39 -10.31 5.39
CA TYR A 19 -8.05 -10.93 5.45
C TYR A 19 -7.40 -11.23 4.10
N ARG A 20 -8.14 -11.21 2.98
CA ARG A 20 -7.61 -11.68 1.68
C ARG A 20 -6.71 -10.66 0.99
N ILE A 21 -6.88 -9.38 1.34
CA ILE A 21 -6.07 -8.26 0.84
C ILE A 21 -5.50 -7.52 2.05
N ALA A 22 -4.24 -7.14 1.97
CA ALA A 22 -3.58 -6.20 2.89
C ALA A 22 -2.98 -5.05 2.10
N VAL A 23 -3.16 -3.83 2.62
CA VAL A 23 -2.43 -2.64 2.18
C VAL A 23 -1.48 -2.24 3.30
N VAL A 24 -0.21 -2.11 2.97
CA VAL A 24 0.87 -1.80 3.91
C VAL A 24 1.53 -0.50 3.50
N SER A 25 1.38 0.53 4.32
CA SER A 25 2.10 1.78 4.16
C SER A 25 3.41 1.71 4.94
N MET A 26 4.51 2.15 4.32
CA MET A 26 5.84 2.01 4.91
C MET A 26 6.81 3.15 4.57
N LYS A 27 7.76 3.37 5.48
CA LYS A 27 8.94 4.21 5.25
C LYS A 27 10.02 3.41 4.55
N LYS A 28 10.12 3.57 3.22
CA LYS A 28 11.17 2.95 2.43
C LYS A 28 12.55 3.47 2.85
N ALA A 29 13.53 2.57 2.89
CA ALA A 29 14.88 2.87 3.39
C ALA A 29 15.98 2.36 2.46
N TYR A 30 15.67 1.44 1.55
CA TYR A 30 16.61 0.89 0.57
C TYR A 30 15.85 0.21 -0.60
N PRO A 31 16.52 -0.01 -1.74
CA PRO A 31 15.99 -0.79 -2.86
C PRO A 31 15.57 -2.21 -2.46
N GLY A 32 14.39 -2.66 -2.90
CA GLY A 32 13.83 -3.97 -2.60
C GLY A 32 13.19 -4.10 -1.21
N HIS A 33 13.07 -3.01 -0.45
CA HIS A 33 12.52 -3.02 0.91
C HIS A 33 11.07 -3.54 0.95
N ALA A 34 10.24 -3.19 -0.04
CA ALA A 34 8.86 -3.64 -0.14
C ALA A 34 8.75 -5.18 -0.22
N LYS A 35 9.65 -5.85 -0.93
CA LYS A 35 9.68 -7.33 -1.00
C LYS A 35 9.93 -7.97 0.36
N ARG A 36 10.83 -7.38 1.18
CA ARG A 36 11.06 -7.85 2.55
C ARG A 36 9.78 -7.72 3.39
N VAL A 37 9.05 -6.62 3.25
CA VAL A 37 7.77 -6.41 3.94
C VAL A 37 6.73 -7.43 3.47
N MET A 38 6.56 -7.66 2.17
CA MET A 38 5.63 -8.68 1.63
C MET A 38 5.89 -10.07 2.22
N LEU A 39 7.15 -10.52 2.20
CA LEU A 39 7.54 -11.80 2.78
C LEU A 39 7.30 -11.85 4.29
N GLY A 40 7.50 -10.71 4.98
CA GLY A 40 7.17 -10.55 6.40
C GLY A 40 5.67 -10.73 6.68
N VAL A 41 4.80 -10.10 5.88
CA VAL A 41 3.35 -10.23 6.01
C VAL A 41 2.92 -11.70 5.86
N TRP A 42 3.46 -12.42 4.89
CA TRP A 42 3.09 -13.82 4.64
C TRP A 42 3.67 -14.84 5.62
N SER A 43 4.67 -14.48 6.43
CA SER A 43 5.40 -15.43 7.28
C SER A 43 5.34 -15.14 8.77
N TYR A 44 5.19 -13.88 9.18
CA TYR A 44 5.42 -13.50 10.57
C TYR A 44 4.22 -13.83 11.48
N LEU A 45 3.01 -13.37 11.12
CA LEU A 45 1.81 -13.61 11.91
C LEU A 45 0.90 -14.62 11.21
N ARG A 46 0.46 -15.63 11.96
CA ARG A 46 -0.46 -16.68 11.47
C ARG A 46 -1.75 -16.12 10.88
N GLN A 47 -2.22 -14.98 11.39
CA GLN A 47 -3.44 -14.31 10.94
C GLN A 47 -3.37 -13.84 9.47
N PHE A 48 -2.16 -13.61 8.94
CA PHE A 48 -1.95 -13.07 7.59
C PHE A 48 -1.40 -14.11 6.60
N MET A 49 -1.21 -15.36 7.04
CA MET A 49 -0.67 -16.44 6.19
C MET A 49 -1.57 -16.75 4.98
N TYR A 50 -2.87 -16.48 5.07
CA TYR A 50 -3.83 -16.69 3.97
C TYR A 50 -4.15 -15.41 3.19
N THR A 51 -3.54 -14.28 3.53
CA THR A 51 -3.66 -13.05 2.75
C THR A 51 -3.07 -13.28 1.36
N LYS A 52 -3.92 -13.19 0.33
CA LYS A 52 -3.59 -13.48 -1.06
C LYS A 52 -2.92 -12.30 -1.76
N TRP A 53 -3.35 -11.09 -1.41
CA TRP A 53 -2.88 -9.85 -2.01
C TRP A 53 -2.20 -8.98 -0.97
N VAL A 54 -0.97 -8.55 -1.23
CA VAL A 54 -0.27 -7.57 -0.40
C VAL A 54 0.12 -6.40 -1.30
N ILE A 55 -0.38 -5.22 -0.99
CA ILE A 55 -0.05 -3.98 -1.69
C ILE A 55 0.84 -3.20 -0.74
N VAL A 56 2.04 -2.83 -1.20
CA VAL A 56 2.98 -2.03 -0.42
C VAL A 56 3.07 -0.65 -1.05
N VAL A 57 2.85 0.38 -0.23
CA VAL A 57 2.85 1.79 -0.61
C VAL A 57 3.77 2.58 0.31
N ASP A 58 4.18 3.78 -0.11
CA ASP A 58 4.98 4.69 0.73
C ASP A 58 4.15 5.27 1.89
N ASP A 59 4.79 6.01 2.80
CA ASP A 59 4.16 6.56 4.01
C ASP A 59 3.33 7.84 3.80
N ASP A 60 3.42 8.42 2.61
CA ASP A 60 2.57 9.50 2.11
C ASP A 60 1.19 9.00 1.62
N ILE A 61 1.06 7.71 1.29
CA ILE A 61 -0.18 7.11 0.81
C ILE A 61 -1.09 6.72 1.97
N ASN A 62 -2.34 7.19 1.97
CA ASN A 62 -3.35 6.70 2.90
C ASN A 62 -3.76 5.26 2.56
N ALA A 63 -3.22 4.29 3.30
CA ALA A 63 -3.52 2.87 3.11
C ALA A 63 -5.03 2.54 3.15
N ARG A 64 -5.86 3.39 3.77
CA ARG A 64 -7.30 3.18 3.98
C ARG A 64 -8.18 3.91 2.96
N ASP A 65 -7.60 4.62 1.99
CA ASP A 65 -8.32 5.22 0.88
C ASP A 65 -7.89 4.54 -0.44
N TRP A 66 -8.84 3.85 -1.08
CA TRP A 66 -8.58 3.21 -2.36
C TRP A 66 -8.16 4.18 -3.46
N LYS A 67 -8.57 5.45 -3.40
CA LYS A 67 -8.15 6.44 -4.41
C LYS A 67 -6.65 6.65 -4.36
N ASP A 68 -6.09 6.82 -3.17
CA ASP A 68 -4.64 6.98 -2.96
C ASP A 68 -3.88 5.70 -3.31
N VAL A 69 -4.37 4.54 -2.85
CA VAL A 69 -3.75 3.24 -3.13
C VAL A 69 -3.74 2.94 -4.63
N MET A 70 -4.85 3.18 -5.33
CA MET A 70 -4.92 2.94 -6.77
C MET A 70 -4.13 3.98 -7.56
N TRP A 71 -4.02 5.23 -7.08
CA TRP A 71 -3.12 6.22 -7.64
C TRP A 71 -1.68 5.72 -7.60
N ALA A 72 -1.19 5.29 -6.42
CA ALA A 72 0.17 4.77 -6.26
C ALA A 72 0.44 3.56 -7.17
N ILE A 73 -0.51 2.61 -7.26
CA ILE A 73 -0.39 1.47 -8.20
C ILE A 73 -0.28 1.96 -9.65
N SER A 74 -1.07 2.95 -10.05
CA SER A 74 -1.12 3.41 -11.44
C SER A 74 0.07 4.27 -11.87
N THR A 75 0.76 4.92 -10.93
CA THR A 75 1.83 5.89 -11.22
C THR A 75 3.22 5.40 -10.80
N LYS A 76 3.32 4.61 -9.72
CA LYS A 76 4.59 4.18 -9.12
C LYS A 76 4.98 2.74 -9.51
N MET A 77 4.16 2.02 -10.30
CA MET A 77 4.43 0.61 -10.68
C MET A 77 4.65 0.40 -12.19
N ASP A 78 5.59 -0.49 -12.50
CA ASP A 78 5.62 -1.25 -13.75
C ASP A 78 5.14 -2.70 -13.45
N PRO A 79 4.08 -3.20 -14.10
CA PRO A 79 3.50 -4.50 -13.75
C PRO A 79 4.47 -5.68 -13.85
N ALA A 80 5.34 -5.74 -14.86
CA ALA A 80 6.23 -6.87 -15.04
C ALA A 80 7.37 -6.87 -14.01
N ARG A 81 7.88 -5.69 -13.65
CA ARG A 81 8.99 -5.52 -12.71
C ARG A 81 8.55 -5.62 -11.24
N ASP A 82 7.39 -5.05 -10.90
CA ASP A 82 7.02 -4.72 -9.53
C ASP A 82 5.98 -5.69 -8.93
N ILE A 83 5.52 -6.66 -9.70
CA ILE A 83 4.69 -7.77 -9.22
C ILE A 83 5.58 -8.91 -8.72
N THR A 84 5.29 -9.39 -7.51
CA THR A 84 5.86 -10.63 -6.97
C THR A 84 4.79 -11.69 -6.89
N LEU A 85 4.92 -12.77 -7.65
CA LEU A 85 4.03 -13.92 -7.60
C LEU A 85 4.74 -15.08 -6.88
N ILE A 86 4.07 -15.69 -5.90
CA ILE A 86 4.53 -16.92 -5.26
C ILE A 86 3.44 -17.98 -5.41
N GLU A 87 3.76 -19.06 -6.11
CA GLU A 87 2.86 -20.18 -6.36
C GLU A 87 2.98 -21.25 -5.26
N ASN A 88 2.00 -22.16 -5.21
CA ASN A 88 2.00 -23.32 -4.32
C ASN A 88 2.14 -22.96 -2.82
N THR A 89 1.41 -21.93 -2.41
CA THR A 89 1.35 -21.45 -1.01
C THR A 89 0.06 -21.90 -0.31
N PRO A 90 0.07 -22.04 1.03
CA PRO A 90 -1.14 -22.36 1.79
C PRO A 90 -2.22 -21.28 1.64
N ILE A 91 -3.45 -21.71 1.37
CA ILE A 91 -4.63 -20.85 1.22
C ILE A 91 -5.78 -21.43 2.05
N ASP A 92 -6.78 -20.61 2.37
CA ASP A 92 -8.02 -21.05 3.01
C ASP A 92 -8.69 -22.16 2.18
N TYR A 93 -9.04 -23.28 2.81
CA TYR A 93 -9.66 -24.44 2.16
C TYR A 93 -11.06 -24.13 1.59
N LEU A 94 -11.73 -23.07 2.11
CA LEU A 94 -13.02 -22.57 1.61
C LEU A 94 -12.88 -21.64 0.41
N ASP A 95 -11.67 -21.24 0.03
CA ASP A 95 -11.44 -20.35 -1.09
C ASP A 95 -11.47 -21.12 -2.42
N PHE A 96 -12.68 -21.24 -2.97
CA PHE A 96 -12.97 -21.91 -4.24
C PHE A 96 -12.32 -21.28 -5.47
N ALA A 97 -11.70 -20.09 -5.36
CA ALA A 97 -10.94 -19.48 -6.46
C ALA A 97 -9.50 -20.00 -6.54
N SER A 98 -9.04 -20.77 -5.55
CA SER A 98 -7.77 -21.51 -5.64
C SER A 98 -7.89 -22.72 -6.58
N PRO A 99 -6.80 -23.11 -7.26
CA PRO A 99 -6.82 -24.26 -8.17
C PRO A 99 -7.08 -25.58 -7.43
N GLU A 100 -6.59 -25.70 -6.19
CA GLU A 100 -6.72 -26.87 -5.34
C GLU A 100 -7.09 -26.44 -3.92
N SER A 101 -7.94 -27.22 -3.22
CA SER A 101 -8.33 -26.86 -1.86
C SER A 101 -7.12 -26.79 -0.93
N GLY A 102 -6.93 -25.65 -0.28
CA GLY A 102 -5.81 -25.40 0.64
C GLY A 102 -4.50 -24.95 -0.03
N LEU A 103 -4.43 -24.91 -1.37
CA LEU A 103 -3.22 -24.60 -2.12
C LEU A 103 -3.49 -23.62 -3.27
N GLY A 104 -2.77 -22.51 -3.29
CA GLY A 104 -2.89 -21.52 -4.37
C GLY A 104 -1.69 -20.58 -4.45
N SER A 105 -1.89 -19.42 -5.06
CA SER A 105 -0.83 -18.40 -5.21
C SER A 105 -1.11 -17.16 -4.36
N LYS A 106 -0.05 -16.38 -4.16
CA LYS A 106 -0.08 -15.05 -3.54
C LYS A 106 0.60 -14.05 -4.45
N ILE A 107 0.09 -12.82 -4.43
CA ILE A 107 0.60 -11.71 -5.22
C ILE A 107 0.94 -10.53 -4.31
N GLY A 108 2.14 -10.00 -4.52
CA GLY A 108 2.64 -8.78 -3.91
C GLY A 108 2.77 -7.69 -4.96
N LEU A 109 2.23 -6.50 -4.69
CA LEU A 109 2.32 -5.31 -5.54
C LEU A 109 3.20 -4.28 -4.85
N ASP A 110 4.37 -3.98 -5.43
CA ASP A 110 5.27 -2.94 -4.93
C ASP A 110 4.95 -1.59 -5.59
N ALA A 111 4.07 -0.81 -4.96
CA ALA A 111 3.68 0.53 -5.39
C ALA A 111 4.46 1.63 -4.65
N THR A 112 5.68 1.34 -4.18
CA THR A 112 6.57 2.33 -3.56
C THR A 112 7.36 3.13 -4.61
N ASP A 113 7.90 4.28 -4.24
CA ASP A 113 8.83 5.04 -5.09
C ASP A 113 10.06 4.21 -5.43
N LYS A 114 10.44 4.20 -6.71
CA LYS A 114 11.56 3.36 -7.17
C LYS A 114 12.88 4.12 -7.10
N TRP A 115 13.82 3.55 -6.38
CA TRP A 115 15.15 4.12 -6.14
C TRP A 115 16.17 3.43 -7.04
N GLU A 116 17.35 4.02 -7.24
CA GLU A 116 18.44 3.27 -7.87
C GLU A 116 18.85 2.09 -6.96
N PRO A 117 18.99 0.84 -7.46
CA PRO A 117 18.99 0.42 -8.87
C PRO A 117 17.67 -0.19 -9.40
N GLU A 118 16.53 -0.03 -8.72
CA GLU A 118 15.21 -0.53 -9.16
C GLU A 118 14.76 0.12 -10.48
N THR A 119 15.19 1.35 -10.72
CA THR A 119 14.96 2.08 -11.97
C THR A 119 16.22 2.84 -12.38
N LYS A 120 16.36 3.07 -13.69
CA LYS A 120 17.39 3.96 -14.28
C LYS A 120 16.80 5.28 -14.79
N ARG A 121 15.49 5.44 -14.66
CA ARG A 121 14.77 6.65 -15.07
C ARG A 121 14.81 7.66 -13.94
N GLU A 122 14.82 8.94 -14.29
CA GLU A 122 14.45 10.00 -13.34
C GLU A 122 13.04 9.71 -12.81
N TRP A 123 12.91 9.72 -11.48
CA TRP A 123 11.64 9.44 -10.82
C TRP A 123 10.84 10.73 -10.66
N GLY A 124 9.51 10.62 -10.75
CA GLY A 124 8.63 11.78 -10.65
C GLY A 124 8.65 12.40 -9.26
N GLU A 125 8.52 13.73 -9.18
CA GLU A 125 8.27 14.45 -7.95
C GLU A 125 6.76 14.63 -7.77
N GLU A 126 6.24 14.30 -6.60
CA GLU A 126 4.82 14.47 -6.30
C GLU A 126 4.46 15.95 -6.18
N ILE A 127 3.30 16.32 -6.74
CA ILE A 127 2.79 17.68 -6.64
C ILE A 127 2.31 17.91 -5.21
N ARG A 128 2.95 18.85 -4.50
CA ARG A 128 2.55 19.27 -3.16
C ARG A 128 2.25 20.77 -3.13
N MET A 129 1.17 21.15 -2.45
CA MET A 129 0.89 22.56 -2.17
C MET A 129 1.80 23.06 -1.04
N GLU A 130 2.17 24.34 -1.08
CA GLU A 130 2.90 24.99 0.01
C GLU A 130 2.08 24.98 1.30
N ALA A 131 2.72 24.65 2.42
CA ALA A 131 2.05 24.54 3.72
C ALA A 131 1.31 25.83 4.11
N GLU A 132 1.93 26.99 3.86
CA GLU A 132 1.32 28.29 4.14
C GLU A 132 0.00 28.50 3.37
N VAL A 133 -0.09 28.00 2.13
CA VAL A 133 -1.32 28.08 1.33
C VAL A 133 -2.39 27.16 1.91
N VAL A 134 -2.02 25.93 2.28
CA VAL A 134 -2.94 24.97 2.91
C VAL A 134 -3.50 25.54 4.20
N ASP A 135 -2.64 26.01 5.11
CA ASP A 135 -3.02 26.56 6.41
C ASP A 135 -3.95 27.77 6.25
N ARG A 136 -3.59 28.70 5.37
CA ARG A 136 -4.40 29.89 5.09
C ARG A 136 -5.79 29.55 4.58
N VAL A 137 -5.90 28.58 3.66
CA VAL A 137 -7.20 28.17 3.12
C VAL A 137 -8.03 27.43 4.17
N SER A 138 -7.40 26.58 4.99
CA SER A 138 -8.06 25.87 6.08
C SER A 138 -8.64 26.82 7.14
N GLU A 139 -7.92 27.87 7.53
CA GLU A 139 -8.42 28.89 8.45
C GLU A 139 -9.64 29.67 7.91
N MET A 140 -9.71 29.81 6.58
CA MET A 140 -10.79 30.53 5.91
C MET A 140 -12.01 29.65 5.61
N TRP A 141 -11.86 28.32 5.62
CA TRP A 141 -12.83 27.39 5.04
C TRP A 141 -14.26 27.58 5.55
N ASP A 142 -14.45 27.62 6.87
CA ASP A 142 -15.77 27.81 7.51
C ASP A 142 -16.44 29.13 7.09
N ARG A 143 -15.64 30.16 6.80
CA ARG A 143 -16.14 31.50 6.42
C ARG A 143 -16.49 31.60 4.95
N LEU A 144 -15.96 30.70 4.11
CA LEU A 144 -16.19 30.73 2.66
C LEU A 144 -17.56 30.18 2.28
N GLY A 145 -18.25 29.45 3.17
CA GLY A 145 -19.58 28.89 2.90
C GLY A 145 -19.58 27.85 1.77
N LEU A 146 -18.43 27.22 1.51
CA LEU A 146 -18.27 26.20 0.48
C LEU A 146 -18.70 24.83 0.99
N PRO A 147 -19.16 23.92 0.12
CA PRO A 147 -19.48 22.56 0.50
C PRO A 147 -18.21 21.78 0.91
N GLY A 148 -18.33 20.89 1.89
CA GLY A 148 -17.23 20.06 2.41
C GLY A 148 -16.87 20.40 3.87
N ASP A 149 -16.10 19.52 4.52
CA ASP A 149 -15.67 19.65 5.92
C ASP A 149 -14.39 20.48 6.10
N GLY A 150 -13.76 20.91 5.00
CA GLY A 150 -12.54 21.72 5.03
C GLY A 150 -11.30 20.97 5.45
N THR A 151 -11.38 19.65 5.56
CA THR A 151 -10.24 18.82 5.90
C THR A 151 -9.18 18.93 4.79
N PRO A 152 -7.93 19.32 5.10
CA PRO A 152 -6.85 19.33 4.13
C PRO A 152 -6.68 17.94 3.49
N ILE A 153 -6.49 17.90 2.17
CA ILE A 153 -6.17 16.65 1.47
C ILE A 153 -4.73 16.18 1.74
N TRP A 154 -3.87 17.06 2.25
CA TRP A 154 -2.46 16.79 2.55
C TRP A 154 -2.26 16.57 4.06
N LYS A 155 -1.50 15.55 4.43
CA LYS A 155 -1.05 15.31 5.81
C LYS A 155 0.42 15.69 6.03
#